data_AF-A0A8E2WH45-F1
#
_entry.id   AF-A0A8E2WH45-F1
#
_cell.length_a   1.000
_cell.length_b   1.000
_cell.length_c   1.000
_cell.angle_alpha   90.00
_cell.angle_beta   90.00
_cell.angle_gamma   90.00
#
_symmetry.space_group_name_H-M   'P 1'
#
loop_
_entity.id
_entity.type
_entity.pdbx_description
1 polymer ?
#
loop_
_entity_poly.entity_id
_entity_poly.type
_entity_poly.pdbx_seq_one_letter_code
_entity_poly.pdbx_strand_id
1 'polypeptide(L)'
;MLFIDEAYYLYRPDNERDYGQEAIEILLQVMENQRDDLVVILAGYGDRMERFYQSNPGFRSRIAHHIDFPDYEDAGPSCVQGLP
;
A
#
# COMPACT_ATOMS: atom_id res chain seq x y z
N MET A 1 12.37 -9.98 3.42
CA MET A 1 10.99 -9.64 3.03
C MET A 1 10.29 -9.04 4.24
N LEU A 2 9.71 -7.84 4.10
CA LEU A 2 8.95 -7.14 5.13
C LEU A 2 7.54 -6.89 4.59
N PHE A 3 6.53 -7.35 5.32
CA PHE A 3 5.12 -7.13 4.99
C PHE A 3 4.49 -6.23 6.05
N ILE A 4 3.91 -5.11 5.62
CA ILE A 4 3.23 -4.16 6.50
C ILE A 4 1.78 -4.10 6.07
N ASP A 5 0.92 -4.68 6.89
CA ASP A 5 -0.53 -4.53 6.73
C ASP A 5 -0.99 -3.17 7.23
N GLU A 6 -2.04 -2.66 6.63
CA GLU A 6 -2.63 -1.35 6.91
C GLU A 6 -1.59 -0.22 6.99
N ALA A 7 -0.66 -0.18 6.03
CA ALA A 7 0.51 0.71 6.05
C ALA A 7 0.16 2.21 6.16
N TYR A 8 -1.05 2.60 5.74
CA TYR A 8 -1.57 3.96 5.92
C TYR A 8 -1.62 4.41 7.39
N TYR A 9 -1.55 3.50 8.37
CA TYR A 9 -1.46 3.88 9.79
C TYR A 9 -0.10 4.42 10.21
N LEU A 10 0.95 4.23 9.40
CA LEU A 10 2.25 4.85 9.63
C LEU A 10 2.20 6.37 9.51
N TYR A 11 1.18 6.93 8.86
CA TYR A 11 0.99 8.38 8.76
C TYR A 11 -0.40 8.77 9.24
N ARG A 12 -0.47 9.53 10.34
CA ARG A 12 -1.72 10.06 10.90
C ARG A 12 -1.58 11.58 11.10
N PRO A 13 -2.04 12.42 10.15
CA PRO A 13 -1.86 13.86 10.23
C PRO A 13 -2.60 14.51 11.40
N ASP A 14 -3.61 13.82 11.94
CA ASP A 14 -4.48 14.32 13.02
C ASP A 14 -3.85 14.13 14.42
N ASN A 15 -2.67 13.51 14.51
CA ASN A 15 -2.01 13.20 15.78
C ASN A 15 -0.72 14.02 15.90
N GLU A 16 -0.71 15.03 16.79
CA GLU A 16 0.42 15.95 17.03
C GLU A 16 1.73 15.28 17.51
N ARG A 17 1.78 13.94 17.58
CA ARG A 17 2.97 13.14 17.89
C ARG A 17 3.46 12.41 16.63
N ASP A 18 4.18 13.14 15.78
CA ASP A 18 4.65 12.76 14.43
C ASP A 18 5.77 11.70 14.35
N TYR A 19 5.79 10.70 15.22
CA TYR A 19 6.77 9.59 15.11
C TYR A 19 6.55 8.74 13.86
N GLY A 20 5.36 8.81 13.26
CA GLY A 20 5.02 8.10 12.04
C GLY A 20 5.82 8.59 10.83
N GLN A 21 6.06 9.91 10.73
CA GLN A 21 6.85 10.47 9.65
C GLN A 21 8.31 10.01 9.72
N GLU A 22 8.90 10.01 10.92
CA GLU A 22 10.27 9.51 11.13
C GLU A 22 10.39 8.02 10.77
N ALA A 23 9.40 7.21 11.12
CA ALA A 23 9.37 5.79 10.75
C ALA A 23 9.33 5.60 9.22
N ILE A 24 8.59 6.44 8.50
CA ILE A 24 8.52 6.43 7.03
C ILE A 24 9.86 6.82 6.41
N GLU A 25 10.52 7.85 6.94
CA GLU A 25 11.84 8.29 6.47
C GLU A 25 12.89 7.18 6.64
N ILE A 26 12.91 6.52 7.81
CA ILE A 26 13.80 5.39 8.07
C ILE A 26 13.47 4.22 7.12
N LEU A 27 12.19 3.90 6.93
CA LEU A 27 11.77 2.82 6.03
C LEU A 27 12.26 3.09 4.60
N LEU A 28 12.10 4.31 4.11
CA LEU A 28 12.60 4.72 2.79
C LEU A 28 14.12 4.60 2.66
N GLN A 29 14.86 5.05 3.68
CA GLN A 29 16.31 4.94 3.70
C GLN A 29 16.76 3.48 3.67
N VAL A 30 16.09 2.61 4.42
CA VAL A 30 16.38 1.16 4.44
C VAL A 30 16.04 0.53 3.09
N MET A 31 14.92 0.90 2.46
CA MET A 31 14.54 0.44 1.13
C MET A 31 15.55 0.83 0.05
N GLU A 32 16.15 2.03 0.14
CA GLU A 32 17.21 2.45 -0.80
C GLU A 32 18.53 1.72 -0.53
N ASN A 33 18.94 1.63 0.73
CA ASN A 33 20.24 1.05 1.11
C ASN A 33 20.31 -0.47 0.93
N GLN A 34 19.18 -1.17 1.08
CA GLN A 34 19.09 -2.63 1.02
C GLN A 34 18.27 -3.11 -0.17
N ARG A 35 18.21 -2.35 -1.26
CA ARG A 35 17.37 -2.64 -2.44
C ARG A 35 17.58 -4.05 -3.04
N ASP A 36 18.77 -4.62 -2.88
CA ASP A 36 19.15 -5.92 -3.45
C ASP A 36 18.77 -7.09 -2.51
N ASP A 37 18.55 -6.83 -1.22
CA ASP A 37 18.31 -7.85 -0.17
C ASP A 37 16.94 -7.70 0.53
N LEU A 38 16.27 -6.56 0.36
CA LEU A 38 15.01 -6.24 1.04
C LEU A 38 13.88 -5.98 0.05
N VAL A 39 12.87 -6.84 0.10
CA VAL A 39 11.55 -6.62 -0.50
C VAL A 39 10.59 -6.13 0.57
N VAL A 40 9.99 -4.95 0.36
CA VAL A 40 8.93 -4.39 1.21
C VAL A 40 7.60 -4.45 0.47
N ILE A 41 6.58 -4.99 1.12
CA ILE A 41 5.21 -5.05 0.61
C ILE A 41 4.32 -4.30 1.59
N LEU A 42 3.60 -3.31 1.06
CA LEU A 42 2.63 -2.52 1.80
C LEU A 42 1.25 -2.92 1.34
N ALA A 43 0.39 -3.27 2.28
CA ALA A 43 -0.99 -3.65 2.02
C ALA A 43 -1.97 -2.75 2.78
N GLY A 44 -3.19 -2.70 2.28
CA GLY A 44 -4.28 -1.94 2.87
C GLY A 44 -5.38 -1.66 1.86
N TYR A 45 -6.46 -1.02 2.32
CA TYR A 45 -7.54 -0.54 1.45
C TYR A 45 -7.02 0.51 0.46
N GLY A 46 -7.39 0.37 -0.82
CA GLY A 46 -6.90 1.21 -1.91
C GLY A 46 -7.15 2.70 -1.70
N ASP A 47 -8.33 3.08 -1.21
CA ASP A 47 -8.70 4.47 -0.93
C ASP A 47 -7.82 5.11 0.16
N ARG A 48 -7.45 4.33 1.19
CA ARG A 48 -6.59 4.78 2.29
C ARG A 48 -5.13 4.84 1.86
N MET A 49 -4.67 3.86 1.08
CA MET A 49 -3.32 3.85 0.50
C MET A 49 -3.12 5.02 -0.46
N GLU A 50 -4.11 5.36 -1.27
CA GLU A 50 -4.05 6.52 -2.17
C GLU A 50 -3.87 7.84 -1.39
N ARG A 51 -4.63 8.04 -0.31
CA ARG A 51 -4.44 9.20 0.59
C ARG A 51 -3.04 9.22 1.22
N PHE A 52 -2.57 8.06 1.68
CA PHE A 52 -1.24 7.90 2.26
C PHE A 52 -0.13 8.31 1.28
N TYR A 53 -0.25 7.92 0.01
CA TYR A 53 0.70 8.31 -1.05
C TYR A 53 0.61 9.79 -1.43
N GLN A 54 -0.60 10.38 -1.42
CA GLN A 54 -0.78 11.80 -1.70
C GLN A 54 -0.17 12.68 -0.60
N SER A 55 -0.26 12.26 0.66
CA SER A 55 0.35 12.96 1.78
C SER A 55 1.88 12.85 1.81
N ASN A 56 2.45 11.80 1.21
CA ASN A 56 3.89 11.53 1.23
C ASN A 56 4.44 11.35 -0.20
N PRO A 57 4.64 12.44 -0.96
CA PRO A 57 5.10 12.35 -2.35
C PRO A 57 6.49 11.71 -2.49
N GLY A 58 7.36 11.86 -1.48
CA GLY A 58 8.66 11.20 -1.42
C GLY A 58 8.55 9.67 -1.35
N PHE A 59 7.50 9.18 -0.72
CA PHE A 59 7.19 7.75 -0.64
C PHE A 59 6.72 7.20 -1.98
N ARG A 60 5.80 7.92 -2.64
CA ARG A 60 5.29 7.59 -3.97
C ARG A 60 6.39 7.57 -5.05
N SER A 61 7.39 8.43 -4.95
CA SER A 61 8.51 8.47 -5.91
C SER A 61 9.50 7.32 -5.75
N ARG A 62 9.54 6.68 -4.57
CA ARG A 62 10.55 5.65 -4.21
C ARG A 62 10.00 4.23 -4.25
N ILE A 63 8.68 4.07 -4.27
CA ILE A 63 8.06 2.77 -4.51
C ILE A 63 8.15 2.45 -6.01
N ALA A 64 8.84 1.36 -6.33
CA ALA A 64 9.05 0.91 -7.71
C ALA A 64 7.78 0.31 -8.36
N HIS A 65 6.88 -0.29 -7.56
CA HIS A 65 5.74 -1.04 -8.07
C HIS A 65 4.49 -0.81 -7.22
N HIS A 66 3.42 -0.34 -7.86
CA HIS A 66 2.07 -0.35 -7.30
C HIS A 66 1.30 -1.49 -7.97
N ILE A 67 0.71 -2.38 -7.17
CA ILE A 67 -0.11 -3.48 -7.65
C ILE A 67 -1.49 -3.29 -7.05
N ASP A 68 -2.44 -2.91 -7.90
CA ASP A 68 -3.85 -2.82 -7.52
C ASP A 68 -4.50 -4.19 -7.62
N PHE A 69 -5.05 -4.66 -6.51
CA PHE A 69 -5.85 -5.88 -6.47
C PHE A 69 -7.33 -5.49 -6.57
N PRO A 70 -7.98 -5.70 -7.73
CA PRO A 70 -9.41 -5.45 -7.82
C PRO A 70 -10.17 -6.43 -6.91
N ASP A 71 -11.31 -5.97 -6.39
CA ASP A 71 -12.24 -6.85 -5.69
C ASP A 71 -12.59 -8.04 -6.60
N TYR A 72 -12.87 -9.18 -5.98
CA TYR A 72 -13.35 -10.34 -6.71
C TYR A 72 -14.68 -9.97 -7.36
N GLU A 73 -14.69 -9.80 -8.68
CA GLU A 73 -15.92 -9.68 -9.43
C GLU A 73 -16.65 -11.02 -9.28
N ASP A 74 -17.71 -11.00 -8.49
CA ASP A 74 -18.61 -12.14 -8.33
C ASP A 74 -19.15 -12.43 -9.74
N ALA A 75 -18.57 -13.43 -10.40
CA ALA A 75 -19.03 -13.93 -11.69
C ALA A 75 -20.38 -14.63 -11.47
N GLY A 76 -21.40 -13.82 -11.19
CA GLY A 76 -22.79 -14.21 -11.07
C GLY A 76 -23.27 -14.83 -12.40
N PRO A 77 -24.25 -15.74 -12.33
CA PRO A 77 -24.38 -16.82 -13.29
C PRO A 77 -24.85 -16.32 -14.65
N SER A 78 -23.92 -16.16 -15.60
CA SER A 78 -24.27 -16.20 -17.03
C SER A 78 -24.71 -17.61 -17.47
N CYS A 79 -24.61 -18.60 -16.57
CA CYS A 79 -24.87 -20.03 -16.83
C CYS A 79 -26.36 -20.43 -16.83
N VAL A 80 -27.32 -19.52 -16.57
CA VAL A 80 -28.76 -19.89 -16.48
C VAL A 80 -29.60 -19.51 -17.71
N GLN A 81 -28.98 -19.04 -18.80
CA GLN A 81 -29.68 -18.87 -20.09
C GLN A 81 -29.33 -20.01 -21.04
N GLY A 82 -29.82 -21.20 -20.73
CA GLY A 82 -29.61 -22.36 -21.60
C GLY A 82 -30.08 -23.68 -21.01
N LEU A 83 -31.28 -23.74 -20.46
CA LEU A 83 -32.02 -25.01 -20.45
C LEU A 83 -33.06 -24.97 -21.58
N PRO A 84 -33.13 -26.01 -22.43
CA PRO A 84 -34.17 -26.16 -23.45
C PRO A 84 -35.56 -26.35 -22.85
#